data_AF-A0A7X5YCJ2-F1
#
_entry.id   AF-A0A7X5YCJ2-F1
#
_cell.length_a   1.000
_cell.length_b   1.000
_cell.length_c   1.000
_cell.angle_alpha   90.00
_cell.angle_beta   90.00
_cell.angle_gamma   90.00
#
_symmetry.space_group_name_H-M   'P 1'
#
loop_
_entity.id
_entity.type
_entity.pdbx_description
1 polymer ?
#
loop_
_entity_poly.entity_id
_entity_poly.type
_entity_poly.pdbx_seq_one_letter_code
_entity_poly.pdbx_strand_id
1 'polypeptide(L)'
;MENSKIEQVEVERFKSLFLRGIAFIFWFPGIILMELPLNKFLMAIVAVISSVFGILFIYAVIKVFRVFRKIKGDQVLQQALMNEMYLSFDYKALVTGFYSTLIYVILLFLLSDFVDIPVRVICLTIVYVAVVVTELRRFFLYRQ
;
A
#
# COMPACT_ATOMS: atom_id res chain seq x y z
N MET A 1 -31.69 1.40 -10.65
CA MET A 1 -30.54 1.00 -11.49
C MET A 1 -29.28 1.78 -11.15
N GLU A 2 -29.37 3.10 -10.96
CA GLU A 2 -28.21 3.97 -10.65
C GLU A 2 -27.49 3.60 -9.34
N ASN A 3 -28.22 3.35 -8.25
CA ASN A 3 -27.62 2.87 -6.99
C ASN A 3 -26.87 1.54 -7.13
N SER A 4 -27.34 0.64 -8.00
CA SER A 4 -26.66 -0.64 -8.25
C SER A 4 -25.33 -0.45 -8.98
N LYS A 5 -25.24 0.54 -9.88
CA LYS A 5 -23.99 0.88 -10.57
C LYS A 5 -22.96 1.47 -9.60
N ILE A 6 -23.40 2.35 -8.69
CA ILE A 6 -22.54 2.96 -7.67
C ILE A 6 -21.96 1.88 -6.75
N GLU A 7 -22.81 1.00 -6.21
CA GLU A 7 -22.40 -0.09 -5.32
C GLU A 7 -21.40 -1.05 -5.99
N GLN A 8 -21.64 -1.43 -7.25
CA GLN A 8 -20.71 -2.28 -8.00
C GLN A 8 -19.32 -1.64 -8.15
N VAL A 9 -19.27 -0.35 -8.48
CA VAL A 9 -18.01 0.37 -8.66
C VAL A 9 -17.30 0.60 -7.32
N GLU A 10 -18.05 0.81 -6.25
CA GLU A 10 -17.52 0.90 -4.89
C GLU A 10 -16.83 -0.40 -4.46
N VAL A 11 -17.49 -1.55 -4.64
CA VAL A 11 -16.92 -2.87 -4.35
C VAL A 11 -15.70 -3.14 -5.25
N GLU A 12 -15.76 -2.75 -6.52
CA GLU A 12 -14.62 -2.87 -7.45
C GLU A 12 -13.42 -2.04 -6.99
N ARG A 13 -13.66 -0.78 -6.56
CA ARG A 13 -12.65 0.12 -6.00
C ARG A 13 -12.04 -0.49 -4.74
N PHE A 14 -12.86 -0.93 -3.78
CA PHE A 14 -12.36 -1.53 -2.55
C PHE A 14 -11.50 -2.78 -2.82
N LYS A 15 -11.99 -3.71 -3.64
CA LYS A 15 -11.23 -4.92 -4.01
C LYS A 15 -9.91 -4.60 -4.70
N SER A 16 -9.89 -3.57 -5.57
CA SER A 16 -8.66 -3.16 -6.26
C SER A 16 -7.63 -2.54 -5.31
N LEU A 17 -8.07 -1.68 -4.39
CA LEU A 17 -7.21 -1.10 -3.36
C LEU A 17 -6.69 -2.17 -2.40
N PHE A 18 -7.56 -3.10 -1.98
CA PHE A 18 -7.19 -4.22 -1.12
C PHE A 18 -6.13 -5.12 -1.76
N LEU A 19 -6.33 -5.50 -3.03
CA LEU A 19 -5.35 -6.29 -3.77
C LEU A 19 -4.01 -5.55 -3.88
N ARG A 20 -4.02 -4.22 -4.11
CA ARG A 20 -2.81 -3.40 -4.16
C ARG A 20 -2.05 -3.43 -2.84
N GLY A 21 -2.73 -3.24 -1.71
CA GLY A 21 -2.10 -3.27 -0.39
C GLY A 21 -1.52 -4.63 -0.05
N ILE A 22 -2.27 -5.72 -0.25
CA ILE A 22 -1.76 -7.09 -0.03
C ILE A 22 -0.54 -7.36 -0.91
N ALA A 23 -0.63 -7.04 -2.21
CA ALA A 23 0.47 -7.28 -3.12
C ALA A 23 1.73 -6.53 -2.67
N PHE A 24 1.60 -5.28 -2.22
CA PHE A 24 2.72 -4.51 -1.67
C PHE A 24 3.31 -5.13 -0.40
N ILE A 25 2.44 -5.54 0.55
CA ILE A 25 2.85 -6.14 1.83
C ILE A 25 3.75 -7.36 1.63
N PHE A 26 3.50 -8.17 0.59
CA PHE A 26 4.31 -9.37 0.32
C PHE A 26 5.44 -9.13 -0.68
N TRP A 27 5.26 -8.23 -1.64
CA TRP A 27 6.29 -7.91 -2.63
C TRP A 27 7.49 -7.21 -1.99
N PHE A 28 7.23 -6.13 -1.25
CA PHE A 28 8.25 -5.17 -0.84
C PHE A 28 9.23 -5.70 0.22
N PRO A 29 8.80 -6.52 1.22
CA PRO A 29 9.75 -7.18 2.12
C PRO A 29 10.70 -8.11 1.38
N GLY A 30 10.30 -8.69 0.25
CA GLY A 30 11.22 -9.48 -0.57
C GLY A 30 12.41 -8.66 -1.06
N ILE A 31 12.20 -7.38 -1.41
CA ILE A 31 13.28 -6.45 -1.79
C ILE A 31 14.19 -6.17 -0.59
N ILE A 32 13.62 -5.98 0.60
CA ILE A 32 14.39 -5.76 1.84
C ILE A 32 15.24 -7.00 2.17
N LEU A 33 14.64 -8.19 2.10
CA LEU A 33 15.30 -9.46 2.41
C LEU A 33 16.45 -9.76 1.45
N MET A 34 16.40 -9.30 0.19
CA MET A 34 17.49 -9.45 -0.77
C MET A 34 18.74 -8.64 -0.41
N GLU A 35 18.63 -7.60 0.42
CA GLU A 35 19.78 -6.82 0.88
C GLU A 35 20.49 -7.47 2.09
N LEU A 36 19.91 -8.55 2.66
CA LEU A 36 20.47 -9.28 3.79
C LEU A 36 21.36 -10.44 3.32
N PRO A 37 22.34 -10.87 4.13
CA PRO A 37 23.25 -11.97 3.79
C PRO A 37 22.55 -13.34 3.89
N LEU A 38 21.61 -13.61 2.99
CA LEU A 38 20.88 -14.87 2.89
C LEU A 38 21.66 -15.89 2.07
N ASN A 39 21.43 -17.19 2.33
CA ASN A 39 21.99 -18.24 1.49
C ASN A 39 21.33 -18.25 0.09
N LYS A 40 22.01 -18.83 -0.91
CA LYS A 40 21.54 -18.83 -2.31
C LYS A 40 20.14 -19.43 -2.49
N PHE A 41 19.82 -20.46 -1.71
CA PHE A 41 18.53 -21.14 -1.76
C PHE A 41 17.38 -20.24 -1.26
N LEU A 42 17.56 -19.60 -0.10
CA LEU A 42 16.59 -18.65 0.47
C LEU A 42 16.46 -17.42 -0.42
N MET A 43 17.55 -16.90 -0.98
CA MET A 43 17.49 -15.80 -1.94
C MET A 43 16.63 -16.16 -3.16
N ALA A 44 16.79 -17.37 -3.70
CA ALA A 44 15.97 -17.83 -4.83
C ALA A 44 14.48 -17.92 -4.45
N ILE A 45 14.15 -18.47 -3.27
CA ILE A 45 12.77 -18.53 -2.78
C ILE A 45 12.18 -17.13 -2.63
N VAL A 46 12.89 -16.23 -1.95
CA VAL A 46 12.48 -14.84 -1.74
C VAL A 46 12.29 -14.12 -3.07
N ALA A 47 13.17 -14.34 -4.04
CA ALA A 47 13.07 -13.76 -5.37
C ALA A 47 11.84 -14.25 -6.13
N VAL A 48 11.56 -15.55 -6.12
CA VAL A 48 10.38 -16.11 -6.78
C VAL A 48 9.11 -15.55 -6.14
N ILE A 49 8.99 -15.59 -4.81
CA ILE A 49 7.80 -15.10 -4.11
C ILE A 49 7.61 -13.59 -4.37
N SER A 50 8.67 -12.80 -4.18
CA SER A 50 8.63 -11.35 -4.39
C SER A 50 8.27 -11.00 -5.82
N SER A 51 8.83 -11.68 -6.83
CA SER A 51 8.50 -11.42 -8.24
C SER A 51 7.03 -11.67 -8.57
N VAL A 52 6.43 -12.75 -8.04
CA VAL A 52 5.00 -13.05 -8.21
C VAL A 52 4.14 -11.93 -7.61
N PHE A 53 4.44 -11.50 -6.38
CA PHE A 53 3.71 -10.41 -5.75
C PHE A 53 3.98 -9.04 -6.40
N GLY A 54 5.16 -8.83 -6.98
CA GLY A 54 5.50 -7.64 -7.74
C GLY A 54 4.66 -7.52 -9.02
N ILE A 55 4.49 -8.62 -9.75
CA ILE A 55 3.59 -8.68 -10.91
C ILE A 55 2.14 -8.42 -10.49
N LEU A 56 1.70 -9.04 -9.38
CA LEU A 56 0.37 -8.78 -8.81
C LEU A 56 0.19 -7.32 -8.40
N PHE A 57 1.22 -6.68 -7.85
CA PHE A 57 1.18 -5.27 -7.47
C PHE A 57 1.03 -4.37 -8.69
N ILE A 58 1.80 -4.60 -9.76
CA ILE A 58 1.68 -3.86 -11.02
C ILE A 58 0.27 -4.01 -11.59
N TYR A 59 -0.26 -5.24 -11.64
CA TYR A 59 -1.63 -5.50 -12.07
C TYR A 59 -2.65 -4.73 -11.22
N ALA A 60 -2.49 -4.75 -9.89
CA ALA A 60 -3.39 -4.06 -8.97
C ALA A 60 -3.34 -2.54 -9.15
N VAL A 61 -2.15 -1.96 -9.36
CA VAL A 61 -1.98 -0.52 -9.64
C VAL A 61 -2.73 -0.13 -10.92
N ILE A 62 -2.58 -0.91 -12.00
CA ILE A 62 -3.31 -0.68 -13.26
C ILE A 62 -4.81 -0.78 -13.03
N LYS A 63 -5.27 -1.77 -12.26
CA LYS A 63 -6.69 -1.96 -11.95
C LYS A 63 -7.25 -0.78 -11.15
N VAL A 64 -6.56 -0.34 -10.11
CA VAL A 64 -6.93 0.86 -9.33
C VAL A 64 -7.03 2.07 -10.27
N PHE A 65 -6.03 2.31 -11.12
CA PHE A 65 -6.05 3.43 -12.07
C PHE A 65 -7.27 3.39 -13.01
N ARG A 66 -7.62 2.21 -13.55
CA ARG A 66 -8.80 2.04 -14.40
C ARG A 66 -10.10 2.34 -13.65
N VAL A 67 -10.24 1.89 -12.40
CA VAL A 67 -11.43 2.16 -11.58
C VAL A 67 -11.56 3.66 -11.29
N PHE A 68 -10.47 4.32 -10.89
CA PHE A 68 -10.49 5.77 -10.66
C PHE A 68 -10.79 6.56 -11.94
N ARG A 69 -10.30 6.11 -13.10
CA ARG A 69 -10.65 6.72 -14.40
C ARG A 69 -12.13 6.56 -14.72
N LYS A 70 -12.72 5.40 -14.42
CA LYS A 70 -14.16 5.15 -14.57
C LYS A 70 -15.00 6.05 -13.65
N ILE A 71 -14.58 6.24 -12.41
CA ILE A 71 -15.26 7.13 -11.45
C ILE A 71 -15.18 8.59 -11.92
N LYS A 72 -14.02 9.07 -12.36
CA LYS A 72 -13.85 10.45 -12.85
C LYS A 72 -14.54 10.73 -14.18
N GLY A 73 -14.82 9.70 -14.98
CA GLY A 73 -15.47 9.84 -16.28
C GLY A 73 -17.00 9.98 -16.21
N ASP A 74 -17.60 9.80 -15.03
CA ASP A 74 -19.05 9.82 -14.82
C ASP A 74 -19.38 10.73 -13.64
N GLN A 75 -20.14 11.81 -13.90
CA GLN A 75 -20.45 12.83 -12.89
C GLN A 75 -21.17 12.28 -11.66
N VAL A 76 -22.05 11.29 -11.85
CA VAL A 76 -22.82 10.66 -10.76
C VAL A 76 -21.89 9.82 -9.90
N LEU A 77 -21.04 9.01 -10.53
CA LEU A 77 -20.04 8.22 -9.81
C LEU A 77 -19.03 9.12 -9.09
N GLN A 78 -18.62 10.23 -9.70
CA GLN A 78 -17.71 11.17 -9.08
C GLN A 78 -18.32 11.82 -7.84
N GLN A 79 -19.56 12.32 -7.93
CA GLN A 79 -20.26 12.88 -6.76
C GLN A 79 -20.47 11.84 -5.66
N ALA A 80 -20.80 10.60 -6.01
CA ALA A 80 -21.06 9.55 -5.02
C ALA A 80 -19.77 8.99 -4.38
N LEU A 81 -18.72 8.76 -5.18
CA LEU A 81 -17.53 8.00 -4.78
C LEU A 81 -16.26 8.85 -4.60
N MET A 82 -16.33 10.16 -4.85
CA MET A 82 -15.29 11.14 -4.54
C MET A 82 -15.82 12.32 -3.71
N ASN A 83 -16.84 12.06 -2.88
CA ASN A 83 -17.33 13.04 -1.92
C ASN A 83 -16.32 13.32 -0.79
N GLU A 84 -16.68 14.28 0.06
CA GLU A 84 -15.85 14.69 1.21
C GLU A 84 -15.53 13.55 2.18
N MET A 85 -16.43 12.55 2.30
CA MET A 85 -16.20 11.38 3.15
C MET A 85 -15.01 10.57 2.66
N TYR A 86 -14.98 10.20 1.38
CA TYR A 86 -13.87 9.45 0.80
C TYR A 86 -12.55 10.23 0.81
N LEU A 87 -12.63 11.53 0.54
CA LEU A 87 -11.46 12.40 0.62
C LEU A 87 -10.92 12.47 2.06
N SER A 88 -11.80 12.55 3.05
CA SER A 88 -11.43 12.51 4.48
C SER A 88 -10.79 11.18 4.85
N PHE A 89 -11.28 10.06 4.31
CA PHE A 89 -10.70 8.74 4.55
C PHE A 89 -9.29 8.62 3.99
N ASP A 90 -9.08 9.04 2.73
CA ASP A 90 -7.76 9.03 2.11
C ASP A 90 -6.78 9.96 2.85
N TYR A 91 -7.24 11.14 3.27
CA TYR A 91 -6.43 12.07 4.06
C TYR A 91 -6.03 11.47 5.41
N LYS A 92 -6.99 10.94 6.19
CA LYS A 92 -6.72 10.29 7.48
C LYS A 92 -5.76 9.11 7.32
N ALA A 93 -5.86 8.35 6.25
CA ALA A 93 -4.96 7.24 5.95
C ALA A 93 -3.52 7.74 5.69
N LEU A 94 -3.35 8.76 4.85
CA LEU A 94 -2.05 9.35 4.54
C LEU A 94 -1.39 9.97 5.78
N VAL A 95 -2.16 10.73 6.56
CA VAL A 95 -1.67 11.34 7.81
C VAL A 95 -1.21 10.27 8.81
N THR A 96 -1.95 9.17 8.91
CA THR A 96 -1.55 8.04 9.77
C THR A 96 -0.23 7.43 9.30
N GLY A 97 -0.07 7.21 7.99
CA GLY A 97 1.19 6.74 7.42
C GLY A 97 2.36 7.68 7.69
N PHE A 98 2.15 8.98 7.54
CA PHE A 98 3.17 10.00 7.82
C PHE A 98 3.63 9.99 9.28
N TYR A 99 2.70 10.05 10.24
CA TYR A 99 3.07 10.04 11.67
C TYR A 99 3.74 8.73 12.09
N SER A 100 3.27 7.58 11.60
CA SER A 100 3.95 6.31 11.86
C SER A 100 5.35 6.26 11.27
N THR A 101 5.58 6.89 10.11
CA THR A 101 6.91 7.02 9.50
C THR A 101 7.82 7.88 10.37
N LEU A 102 7.33 9.02 10.88
CA LEU A 102 8.09 9.86 11.81
C LEU A 102 8.50 9.09 13.08
N ILE A 103 7.55 8.39 13.70
CA ILE A 103 7.83 7.56 14.89
C ILE A 103 8.89 6.51 14.54
N TYR A 104 8.76 5.83 13.40
CA TYR A 104 9.70 4.81 12.97
C TYR A 104 11.11 5.37 12.72
N VAL A 105 11.22 6.56 12.12
CA VAL A 105 12.52 7.23 11.93
C VAL A 105 13.16 7.60 13.26
N ILE A 106 12.39 8.09 14.24
CA ILE A 106 12.89 8.37 15.59
C ILE A 106 13.41 7.08 16.24
N LEU A 107 12.68 5.96 16.10
CA LEU A 107 13.13 4.66 16.61
C LEU A 107 14.43 4.20 15.95
N LEU A 108 14.56 4.34 14.62
CA LEU A 108 15.80 4.01 13.91
C LEU A 108 16.98 4.89 14.35
N PHE A 109 16.74 6.17 14.59
CA PHE A 109 17.75 7.10 15.10
C PHE A 109 18.23 6.71 16.50
N LEU A 110 17.32 6.32 17.39
CA LEU A 110 17.70 5.83 18.73
C LEU A 110 18.43 4.49 18.67
N LEU A 111 18.13 3.65 17.67
CA LEU A 111 18.78 2.35 17.48
C LEU A 111 20.14 2.44 16.77
N SER A 112 20.43 3.54 16.06
CA SER A 112 21.68 3.65 15.29
C SER A 112 22.93 3.66 16.17
N ASP A 113 22.80 4.02 17.45
CA ASP A 113 23.90 3.95 18.42
C ASP A 113 24.24 2.51 18.82
N PHE A 114 23.35 1.54 18.53
CA PHE A 114 23.47 0.15 18.96
C PHE A 114 23.63 -0.85 17.81
N VAL A 115 23.15 -0.52 16.60
CA VAL A 115 23.09 -1.45 15.47
C VAL A 115 23.52 -0.78 14.17
N ASP A 116 24.54 -1.36 13.54
CA ASP A 116 24.95 -0.99 12.18
C ASP A 116 24.01 -1.62 11.14
N ILE A 117 23.04 -0.83 10.66
CA ILE A 117 22.13 -1.24 9.59
C ILE A 117 22.50 -0.50 8.31
N PRO A 118 22.59 -1.18 7.15
CA PRO A 118 22.84 -0.51 5.88
C PRO A 118 21.81 0.57 5.58
N VAL A 119 22.26 1.76 5.19
CA VAL A 119 21.39 2.91 4.85
C VAL A 119 20.31 2.54 3.83
N ARG A 120 20.65 1.68 2.87
CA ARG A 120 19.69 1.18 1.87
C ARG A 120 18.53 0.41 2.50
N VAL A 121 18.81 -0.45 3.49
CA VAL A 121 17.80 -1.21 4.22
C VAL A 121 16.90 -0.27 5.02
N ILE A 122 17.50 0.73 5.69
CA ILE A 122 16.76 1.78 6.42
C ILE A 122 15.79 2.53 5.50
N CYS A 123 16.25 3.00 4.35
CA CYS A 123 15.38 3.71 3.40
C CYS A 123 14.22 2.83 2.92
N LEU A 124 14.48 1.55 2.64
CA LEU A 124 13.44 0.62 2.23
C LEU A 124 12.43 0.34 3.36
N THR A 125 12.87 0.15 4.59
CA THR A 125 11.93 -0.09 5.71
C THR A 125 11.08 1.14 6.03
N ILE A 126 11.63 2.35 5.88
CA ILE A 126 10.86 3.61 6.00
C ILE A 126 9.73 3.65 4.96
N VAL A 127 10.05 3.38 3.69
CA VAL A 127 9.04 3.32 2.61
C VAL A 127 8.00 2.25 2.89
N TYR A 128 8.44 1.08 3.37
CA TYR A 128 7.54 -0.01 3.71
C TYR A 128 6.54 0.38 4.80
N VAL A 129 7.02 0.94 5.91
CA VAL A 129 6.16 1.40 7.03
C VAL A 129 5.17 2.46 6.55
N ALA A 130 5.62 3.45 5.78
CA ALA A 130 4.78 4.52 5.26
C ALA A 130 3.60 3.96 4.44
N VAL A 131 3.87 3.04 3.52
CA VAL A 131 2.84 2.48 2.64
C VAL A 131 1.94 1.50 3.39
N VAL A 132 2.49 0.58 4.17
CA VAL A 132 1.71 -0.45 4.87
C VAL A 132 0.73 0.18 5.86
N VAL A 133 1.19 1.13 6.67
CA VAL A 133 0.30 1.82 7.62
C VAL A 133 -0.79 2.60 6.90
N THR A 134 -0.46 3.27 5.79
CA THR A 134 -1.44 4.01 4.97
C THR A 134 -2.51 3.07 4.42
N GLU A 135 -2.11 1.94 3.81
CA GLU A 135 -3.03 0.97 3.23
C GLU A 135 -3.90 0.31 4.30
N LEU A 136 -3.31 -0.12 5.43
CA LEU A 136 -4.05 -0.68 6.55
C LEU A 136 -5.10 0.29 7.09
N ARG A 137 -4.70 1.55 7.35
CA ARG A 137 -5.64 2.58 7.83
C ARG A 137 -6.75 2.82 6.83
N ARG A 138 -6.43 2.87 5.53
CA ARG A 138 -7.43 2.99 4.46
C ARG A 138 -8.43 1.83 4.51
N PHE A 139 -7.97 0.58 4.66
CA PHE A 139 -8.87 -0.57 4.73
C PHE A 139 -9.81 -0.54 5.92
N PHE A 140 -9.35 -0.07 7.08
CA PHE A 140 -10.23 0.10 8.23
C PHE A 140 -11.30 1.16 8.01
N LEU A 141 -10.95 2.29 7.38
CA LEU A 141 -11.88 3.39 7.15
C LEU A 141 -12.94 3.05 6.09
N TYR A 142 -12.56 2.33 5.03
CA TYR A 142 -13.49 1.92 3.97
C TYR A 142 -14.44 0.78 4.35
N ARG A 143 -14.28 0.19 5.54
CA ARG A 143 -15.13 -0.89 6.05
C ARG A 143 -16.17 -0.39 7.09
N GLN A 144 -16.11 0.88 7.45
CA GLN A 144 -17.07 1.54 8.34
C GLN A 144 -18.29 1.98 7.55
#